data_AF-A0AAP0DPP9-F1
#
_entry.id   AF-A0AAP0DPP9-F1
#
_cell.length_a   1.000
_cell.length_b   1.000
_cell.length_c   1.000
_cell.angle_alpha   90.00
_cell.angle_beta   90.00
_cell.angle_gamma   90.00
#
_symmetry.space_group_name_H-M   'P 1'
#
loop_
_entity.id
_entity.type
_entity.pdbx_description
1 polymer ?
#
loop_
_entity_poly.entity_id
_entity_poly.type
_entity_poly.pdbx_seq_one_letter_code
_entity_poly.pdbx_strand_id
1 'polypeptide(L)'
;MFKLGPKITRGEIWDLKGHSKIVEILITHQRYSIKSIRFSYRDANNRVVHSPTYGDPCGLNFNIVEFNTDGEDLTSVSGKYLFGELASIVFGTNKRKFGPFGSTDSSSGYQDFNYEFKAGRFGGFHGSVSDGCVNAIGVYVKPYAHQPKREPESP
;
A
#
# COMPACT_ATOMS: atom_id res chain seq x y z
N MET A 1 -0.38 16.31 -2.95
CA MET A 1 -0.62 14.84 -2.88
C MET A 1 -2.10 14.65 -2.63
N PHE A 2 -2.72 13.68 -3.30
CA PHE A 2 -4.11 13.29 -3.03
C PHE A 2 -4.14 11.87 -2.45
N LYS A 3 -5.27 11.52 -1.81
CA LYS A 3 -5.46 10.29 -1.04
C LYS A 3 -6.32 9.31 -1.84
N LEU A 4 -5.91 8.06 -1.95
CA LEU A 4 -6.71 6.99 -2.52
C LEU A 4 -7.09 5.99 -1.43
N GLY A 5 -8.39 5.89 -1.18
CA GLY A 5 -8.97 5.01 -0.17
C GLY A 5 -8.49 5.27 1.26
N PRO A 6 -8.80 4.34 2.18
CA PRO A 6 -10.04 3.56 2.13
C PRO A 6 -11.23 4.51 2.35
N LYS A 7 -12.44 4.14 1.88
CA LYS A 7 -13.63 4.99 2.02
C LYS A 7 -14.16 5.04 3.46
N ILE A 8 -13.92 3.97 4.21
CA ILE A 8 -14.32 3.81 5.61
C ILE A 8 -13.10 3.31 6.37
N THR A 9 -12.85 3.90 7.53
CA THR A 9 -11.79 3.51 8.46
C THR A 9 -12.39 3.28 9.84
N ARG A 10 -11.92 2.24 10.53
CA ARG A 10 -12.23 1.95 11.94
C ARG A 10 -10.95 1.75 12.72
N GLY A 11 -11.02 1.99 14.03
CA GLY A 11 -9.91 1.81 14.95
C GLY A 11 -8.85 2.92 14.87
N GLU A 12 -7.63 2.61 15.32
CA GLU A 12 -6.52 3.56 15.40
C GLU A 12 -5.94 3.85 14.01
N ILE A 13 -5.81 5.13 13.66
CA ILE A 13 -5.31 5.58 12.36
C ILE A 13 -3.81 5.79 12.42
N TRP A 14 -3.12 5.33 11.37
CA TRP A 14 -1.71 5.63 11.14
C TRP A 14 -1.52 6.30 9.77
N ASP A 15 -0.53 7.19 9.69
CA ASP A 15 -0.26 8.01 8.52
C ASP A 15 1.25 8.11 8.27
N LEU A 16 1.68 7.67 7.08
CA LEU A 16 3.06 7.71 6.61
C LEU A 16 3.19 8.57 5.34
N LYS A 17 2.39 9.63 5.20
CA LYS A 17 2.51 10.63 4.13
C LYS A 17 3.94 11.15 4.00
N GLY A 18 4.45 11.17 2.77
CA GLY A 18 5.79 11.65 2.43
C GLY A 18 6.88 10.56 2.44
N HIS A 19 6.62 9.40 3.05
CA HIS A 19 7.54 8.25 3.03
C HIS A 19 7.44 7.50 1.69
N SER A 20 7.91 8.14 0.62
CA SER A 20 7.74 7.65 -0.76
C SER A 20 8.83 6.69 -1.24
N LYS A 21 10.00 6.64 -0.59
CA LYS A 21 11.14 5.79 -0.99
C LYS A 21 11.05 4.42 -0.30
N ILE A 22 9.98 3.68 -0.57
CA ILE A 22 9.79 2.36 0.03
C ILE A 22 10.80 1.34 -0.50
N VAL A 23 11.32 0.49 0.38
CA VAL A 23 12.27 -0.57 0.03
C VAL A 23 11.81 -1.95 0.46
N GLU A 24 11.00 -2.03 1.52
CA GLU A 24 10.51 -3.31 2.03
C GLU A 24 9.14 -3.15 2.70
N ILE A 25 8.30 -4.19 2.59
CA ILE A 25 7.09 -4.37 3.39
C ILE A 25 7.12 -5.76 4.04
N LEU A 26 7.00 -5.80 5.37
CA LEU A 26 6.78 -7.04 6.11
C LEU A 26 5.30 -7.17 6.43
N ILE A 27 4.73 -8.34 6.12
CA ILE A 27 3.30 -8.61 6.23
C ILE A 27 3.11 -9.91 7.00
N THR A 28 2.22 -9.88 7.99
CA THR A 28 1.70 -11.09 8.62
C THR A 28 0.21 -11.23 8.30
N HIS A 29 -0.25 -12.44 8.00
CA HIS A 29 -1.65 -12.66 7.66
C HIS A 29 -2.14 -14.07 8.04
N GLN A 30 -3.45 -14.18 8.12
CA GLN A 30 -4.17 -15.45 8.24
C GLN A 30 -5.14 -15.61 7.06
N ARG A 31 -6.04 -16.60 7.15
CA ARG A 31 -6.97 -16.94 6.06
C ARG A 31 -7.87 -15.77 5.64
N TYR A 32 -8.26 -14.90 6.57
CA TYR A 32 -9.28 -13.87 6.34
C TYR A 32 -8.86 -12.45 6.73
N SER A 33 -7.63 -12.26 7.18
CA SER A 33 -7.18 -10.98 7.72
C SER A 33 -5.70 -10.73 7.49
N ILE A 34 -5.38 -9.46 7.24
CA ILE A 34 -4.02 -8.95 7.37
C ILE A 34 -3.80 -8.59 8.85
N LYS A 35 -2.88 -9.30 9.49
CA LYS A 35 -2.65 -9.23 10.94
C LYS A 35 -1.76 -8.05 11.28
N SER A 36 -0.62 -7.94 10.61
CA SER A 36 0.24 -6.78 10.75
C SER A 36 0.92 -6.37 9.45
N ILE A 37 1.31 -5.10 9.39
CA ILE A 37 2.15 -4.56 8.33
C ILE A 37 3.22 -3.64 8.92
N ARG A 38 4.44 -3.73 8.39
CA ARG A 38 5.54 -2.81 8.70
C ARG A 38 6.21 -2.40 7.41
N PHE A 39 6.49 -1.11 7.28
CA PHE A 39 7.14 -0.53 6.12
C PHE A 39 8.58 -0.10 6.45
N SER A 40 9.50 -0.36 5.52
CA SER A 40 10.86 0.17 5.56
C SER A 40 11.06 1.11 4.36
N TYR A 41 11.66 2.27 4.59
CA TYR A 41 11.88 3.29 3.55
C TYR A 41 13.24 3.97 3.72
N ARG A 42 13.72 4.63 2.66
CA ARG A 42 14.94 5.44 2.73
C ARG A 42 14.64 6.86 3.17
N ASP A 43 15.38 7.34 4.17
CA ASP A 43 15.32 8.72 4.64
C ASP A 43 16.10 9.69 3.71
N ALA A 44 16.21 10.96 4.13
CA ALA A 44 16.95 11.98 3.41
C ALA A 44 18.46 11.69 3.29
N ASN A 45 19.01 10.93 4.25
CA ASN A 45 20.42 10.51 4.29
C ASN A 45 20.66 9.15 3.62
N ASN A 46 19.67 8.65 2.87
CA ASN A 46 19.71 7.36 2.19
C ASN A 46 19.78 6.13 3.13
N ARG A 47 19.50 6.31 4.42
CA ARG A 47 19.46 5.24 5.42
C ARG A 47 18.11 4.54 5.39
N VAL A 48 18.12 3.22 5.56
CA VAL A 48 16.88 2.46 5.72
C VAL A 48 16.39 2.67 7.15
N VAL A 49 15.14 3.12 7.27
CA VAL A 49 14.45 3.30 8.55
C VAL A 49 13.14 2.53 8.52
N HIS A 50 12.69 2.11 9.69
CA HIS A 50 11.49 1.28 9.84
C HIS A 50 10.38 2.11 10.49
N SER A 51 9.18 1.97 9.95
CA SER A 51 7.96 2.36 10.68
C SER A 51 7.71 1.43 11.87
N PRO A 52 6.82 1.82 12.81
CA PRO A 52 6.21 0.88 13.73
C PRO A 52 5.54 -0.29 12.99
N THR A 53 5.37 -1.41 13.67
CA THR A 53 4.49 -2.47 13.19
C THR A 53 3.05 -2.06 13.50
N TYR A 54 2.20 -2.00 12.47
CA TYR A 54 0.78 -1.73 12.63
C TYR A 54 0.00 -3.04 12.67
N GLY A 55 -0.80 -3.23 13.72
CA GLY A 55 -1.47 -4.49 14.02
C GLY A 55 -0.55 -5.44 14.76
N ASP A 56 -1.11 -6.58 15.18
CA ASP A 56 -0.36 -7.56 15.96
C ASP A 56 0.28 -8.57 15.00
N PRO A 57 1.61 -8.78 15.06
CA PRO A 57 2.31 -9.75 14.23
C PRO A 57 2.06 -11.20 14.69
N CYS A 58 0.82 -11.49 15.10
CA CYS A 58 0.34 -12.83 15.41
C CYS A 58 -0.25 -13.45 14.14
N GLY A 59 0.16 -14.68 13.82
CA GLY A 59 -0.24 -15.34 12.58
C GLY A 59 0.71 -16.47 12.22
N LEU A 60 0.32 -17.26 11.21
CA LEU A 60 1.12 -18.39 10.74
C LEU A 60 1.90 -18.05 9.46
N ASN A 61 1.49 -17.00 8.72
CA ASN A 61 2.09 -16.64 7.45
C ASN A 61 2.81 -15.30 7.55
N PHE A 62 4.08 -15.29 7.17
CA PHE A 62 4.96 -14.13 7.14
C PHE A 62 5.48 -13.95 5.71
N ASN A 63 5.36 -12.74 5.17
CA ASN A 63 5.85 -12.42 3.84
C ASN A 63 6.66 -11.13 3.87
N ILE A 64 7.70 -11.09 3.06
CA ILE A 64 8.53 -9.91 2.84
C ILE A 64 8.40 -9.52 1.37
N VAL A 65 8.09 -8.26 1.12
CA VAL A 65 8.09 -7.66 -0.21
C VAL A 65 9.29 -6.75 -0.31
N GLU A 66 10.29 -7.14 -1.10
CA GLU A 66 11.50 -6.34 -1.34
C GLU A 66 11.42 -5.67 -2.71
N PHE A 67 11.57 -4.35 -2.74
CA PHE A 67 11.59 -3.57 -3.98
C PHE A 67 13.02 -3.40 -4.48
N ASN A 68 13.23 -3.63 -5.77
CA ASN A 68 14.48 -3.27 -6.40
C ASN A 68 14.55 -1.75 -6.61
N THR A 69 15.36 -1.07 -5.80
CA THR A 69 15.48 0.40 -5.85
C THR A 69 16.01 0.92 -7.20
N ASP A 70 16.57 0.05 -8.04
CA ASP A 70 17.03 0.38 -9.39
C ASP A 70 15.89 0.16 -10.40
N GLY A 71 14.96 1.11 -10.42
CA GLY A 71 13.90 1.24 -11.42
C GLY A 71 12.65 0.39 -11.17
N GLU A 72 12.47 -0.19 -9.99
CA GLU A 72 11.17 -0.74 -9.56
C GLU A 72 10.41 0.31 -8.72
N ASP A 73 9.29 0.79 -9.25
CA ASP A 73 8.39 1.74 -8.57
C ASP A 73 7.08 1.04 -8.23
N LEU A 74 6.56 1.27 -7.03
CA LEU A 74 5.19 0.88 -6.68
C LEU A 74 4.20 1.73 -7.50
N THR A 75 3.30 1.06 -8.23
CA THR A 75 2.36 1.70 -9.16
C THR A 75 0.90 1.39 -8.85
N SER A 76 0.64 0.34 -8.07
CA SER A 76 -0.70 0.04 -7.58
C SER A 76 -0.72 -0.70 -6.26
N VAL A 77 -1.83 -0.55 -5.55
CA VAL A 77 -2.19 -1.38 -4.40
C VAL A 77 -3.62 -1.83 -4.61
N SER A 78 -3.83 -3.14 -4.62
CA SER A 78 -5.15 -3.75 -4.78
C SER A 78 -5.35 -4.84 -3.75
N GLY A 79 -6.56 -5.37 -3.69
CA GLY A 79 -6.89 -6.43 -2.74
C GLY A 79 -8.37 -6.52 -2.49
N LYS A 80 -8.72 -7.14 -1.36
CA LYS A 80 -10.11 -7.38 -0.98
C LYS A 80 -10.36 -6.96 0.45
N TYR A 81 -11.54 -6.40 0.67
CA TYR A 81 -12.15 -6.25 1.98
C TYR A 81 -13.19 -7.37 2.19
N LEU A 82 -13.24 -7.97 3.38
CA LEU A 82 -14.30 -8.88 3.81
C LEU A 82 -15.07 -8.19 4.93
N PHE A 83 -16.37 -7.94 4.73
CA PHE A 83 -17.21 -7.24 5.72
C PHE A 83 -16.64 -5.90 6.23
N GLY A 84 -15.83 -5.22 5.42
CA GLY A 84 -15.21 -3.93 5.74
C GLY A 84 -13.79 -4.01 6.33
N GLU A 85 -13.23 -5.22 6.51
CA GLU A 85 -11.88 -5.44 7.02
C GLU A 85 -10.93 -5.91 5.91
N LEU A 86 -9.67 -5.49 5.94
CA LEU A 86 -8.68 -5.84 4.92
C LEU A 86 -8.37 -7.35 4.98
N ALA A 87 -8.88 -8.08 4.01
CA ALA A 87 -8.76 -9.53 3.94
C ALA A 87 -7.60 -9.99 3.07
N SER A 88 -7.27 -9.23 2.03
CA SER A 88 -6.07 -9.47 1.23
C SER A 88 -5.50 -8.23 0.57
N ILE A 89 -4.22 -8.30 0.21
CA ILE A 89 -3.50 -7.21 -0.41
C ILE A 89 -2.50 -7.70 -1.46
N VAL A 90 -2.39 -6.94 -2.54
CA VAL A 90 -1.44 -7.10 -3.64
C VAL A 90 -0.72 -5.78 -3.84
N PHE A 91 0.60 -5.84 -3.93
CA PHE A 91 1.44 -4.69 -4.30
C PHE A 91 1.87 -4.84 -5.76
N GLY A 92 1.43 -3.92 -6.61
CA GLY A 92 1.81 -3.87 -8.02
C GLY A 92 2.93 -2.86 -8.25
N THR A 93 3.98 -3.29 -8.94
CA THR A 93 5.05 -2.42 -9.42
C THR A 93 4.98 -2.30 -10.93
N ASN A 94 5.78 -1.40 -11.49
CA ASN A 94 6.01 -1.34 -12.94
C ASN A 94 6.68 -2.61 -13.50
N LYS A 95 7.18 -3.53 -12.67
CA LYS A 95 7.88 -4.75 -13.09
C LYS A 95 7.12 -6.04 -12.78
N ARG A 96 6.43 -6.12 -11.64
CA ARG A 96 5.81 -7.36 -11.14
C ARG A 96 4.69 -7.08 -10.13
N LYS A 97 4.07 -8.15 -9.63
CA LYS A 97 3.10 -8.10 -8.55
C LYS A 97 3.57 -8.97 -7.39
N PHE A 98 3.30 -8.53 -6.17
CA PHE A 98 3.53 -9.30 -4.95
C PHE A 98 2.20 -9.62 -4.28
N GLY A 99 2.01 -10.88 -3.90
CA GLY A 99 0.75 -11.38 -3.34
C GLY A 99 -0.13 -12.07 -4.40
N PRO A 100 -1.44 -12.25 -4.11
CA PRO A 100 -2.15 -11.74 -2.93
C PRO A 100 -1.63 -12.36 -1.63
N PHE A 101 -1.49 -11.51 -0.61
CA PHE A 101 -1.30 -11.93 0.78
C PHE A 101 -2.65 -11.87 1.49
N GLY A 102 -2.96 -12.86 2.32
CA GLY A 102 -4.28 -13.01 2.94
C GLY A 102 -5.21 -13.92 2.15
N SER A 103 -6.52 -13.61 2.15
CA SER A 103 -7.54 -14.43 1.50
C SER A 103 -7.50 -14.37 -0.03
N THR A 104 -7.55 -15.54 -0.67
CA THR A 104 -7.79 -15.69 -2.12
C THR A 104 -9.25 -16.01 -2.45
N ASP A 105 -10.11 -16.15 -1.44
CA ASP A 105 -11.52 -16.50 -1.59
C ASP A 105 -12.30 -15.40 -2.35
N SER A 106 -13.38 -15.81 -3.01
CA SER A 106 -14.28 -14.98 -3.78
C SER A 106 -15.75 -15.30 -3.48
N SER A 107 -16.03 -15.93 -2.35
CA SER A 107 -17.38 -16.14 -1.82
C SER A 107 -18.09 -14.81 -1.51
N SER A 108 -19.36 -14.86 -1.10
CA SER A 108 -20.14 -13.66 -0.81
C SER A 108 -19.52 -12.84 0.33
N GLY A 109 -19.54 -11.51 0.19
CA GLY A 109 -19.05 -10.57 1.22
C GLY A 109 -17.68 -9.95 0.95
N TYR A 110 -16.92 -10.45 -0.04
CA TYR A 110 -15.69 -9.81 -0.49
C TYR A 110 -15.97 -8.63 -1.42
N GLN A 111 -15.25 -7.54 -1.20
CA GLN A 111 -15.26 -6.35 -2.05
C GLN A 111 -13.84 -6.04 -2.53
N ASP A 112 -13.63 -6.11 -3.84
CA ASP A 112 -12.35 -5.74 -4.45
C ASP A 112 -12.10 -4.23 -4.36
N PHE A 113 -10.83 -3.86 -4.19
CA PHE A 113 -10.35 -2.51 -4.40
C PHE A 113 -9.10 -2.51 -5.27
N ASN A 114 -8.91 -1.42 -6.01
CA ASN A 114 -7.71 -1.20 -6.81
C ASN A 114 -7.36 0.29 -6.83
N TYR A 115 -6.20 0.63 -6.30
CA TYR A 115 -5.63 1.98 -6.30
C TYR A 115 -4.49 2.03 -7.30
N GLU A 116 -4.74 2.55 -8.50
CA GLU A 116 -3.73 2.73 -9.55
C GLU A 116 -3.21 4.16 -9.56
N PHE A 117 -1.89 4.34 -9.63
CA PHE A 117 -1.27 5.66 -9.49
C PHE A 117 -1.17 6.39 -10.84
N LYS A 118 -2.22 6.33 -11.68
CA LYS A 118 -2.17 6.82 -13.08
C LYS A 118 -1.72 8.28 -13.21
N ALA A 119 -2.13 9.12 -12.26
CA ALA A 119 -1.86 10.56 -12.29
C ALA A 119 -0.64 10.98 -11.46
N GLY A 120 0.18 10.04 -10.99
CA GLY A 120 1.34 10.40 -10.17
C GLY A 120 2.21 9.23 -9.73
N ARG A 121 3.04 9.49 -8.72
CA ARG A 121 3.92 8.50 -8.11
C ARG A 121 3.49 8.23 -6.68
N PHE A 122 3.88 7.07 -6.16
CA PHE A 122 3.69 6.71 -4.76
C PHE A 122 4.23 7.82 -3.83
N GLY A 123 3.46 8.16 -2.80
CA GLY A 123 3.72 9.27 -1.89
C GLY A 123 3.65 8.90 -0.41
N GLY A 124 3.51 7.62 -0.07
CA GLY A 124 3.35 7.13 1.30
C GLY A 124 2.05 6.36 1.50
N PHE A 125 1.99 5.60 2.60
CA PHE A 125 0.79 4.85 3.00
C PHE A 125 0.03 5.57 4.11
N HIS A 126 -1.22 5.20 4.28
CA HIS A 126 -1.97 5.45 5.50
C HIS A 126 -2.97 4.31 5.69
N GLY A 127 -3.54 4.18 6.87
CA GLY A 127 -4.51 3.13 7.14
C GLY A 127 -4.98 3.15 8.58
N SER A 128 -5.55 2.02 9.01
CA SER A 128 -5.98 1.86 10.38
C SER A 128 -5.83 0.43 10.88
N VAL A 129 -5.79 0.30 12.20
CA VAL A 129 -5.77 -0.99 12.92
C VAL A 129 -7.02 -1.06 13.79
N SER A 130 -7.73 -2.18 13.75
CA SER A 130 -8.83 -2.51 14.67
C SER A 130 -8.60 -3.93 15.17
N ASP A 131 -8.82 -4.15 16.47
CA ASP A 131 -8.78 -5.50 17.07
C ASP A 131 -7.50 -6.28 16.75
N GLY A 132 -6.36 -5.57 16.77
CA GLY A 132 -5.04 -6.15 16.49
C GLY A 132 -4.83 -6.59 15.03
N CYS A 133 -5.69 -6.18 14.10
CA CYS A 133 -5.57 -6.45 12.67
C CYS A 133 -5.45 -5.15 11.88
N VAL A 134 -4.76 -5.18 10.74
CA VAL A 134 -4.82 -4.09 9.77
C VAL A 134 -6.24 -4.05 9.21
N ASN A 135 -7.00 -3.03 9.61
CA ASN A 135 -8.41 -2.91 9.24
C ASN A 135 -8.55 -2.32 7.83
N ALA A 136 -7.76 -1.30 7.51
CA ALA A 136 -7.83 -0.65 6.22
C ALA A 136 -6.51 -0.05 5.77
N ILE A 137 -6.34 0.10 4.45
CA ILE A 137 -5.16 0.68 3.84
C ILE A 137 -5.54 1.61 2.69
N GLY A 138 -4.74 2.65 2.52
CA GLY A 138 -4.74 3.47 1.33
C GLY A 138 -3.38 4.11 1.08
N VAL A 139 -3.33 4.93 0.05
CA VAL A 139 -2.08 5.48 -0.47
C VAL A 139 -2.20 6.98 -0.75
N TYR A 140 -1.10 7.68 -0.50
CA TYR A 140 -0.89 9.01 -1.04
C TYR A 140 -0.27 8.91 -2.42
N VAL A 141 -0.77 9.71 -3.36
CA VAL A 141 -0.19 9.85 -4.69
C VAL A 141 0.30 11.29 -4.87
N LYS A 142 1.58 11.43 -5.24
CA LYS A 142 2.20 12.71 -5.61
C LYS A 142 1.96 12.92 -7.12
N PRO A 143 1.20 13.96 -7.52
CA PRO A 143 0.96 14.22 -8.93
C PRO A 143 2.26 14.34 -9.72
N TYR A 144 2.25 13.89 -10.97
CA TYR A 144 3.29 14.31 -11.91
C TYR A 144 3.26 15.84 -12.00
N ALA A 145 4.43 16.48 -12.06
CA ALA A 145 4.46 17.91 -12.38
C ALA A 145 3.71 18.10 -13.70
N HIS A 146 2.81 19.08 -13.77
CA HIS A 146 2.22 19.46 -15.05
C HIS A 146 3.38 19.81 -15.99
N GLN A 147 3.61 18.97 -17.01
CA GLN A 147 4.36 19.42 -18.15
C GLN A 147 3.52 20.54 -18.78
N PRO A 148 4.07 21.75 -19.00
CA PRO A 148 3.37 22.73 -19.81
C PRO A 148 3.06 22.06 -21.15
N LYS A 149 1.82 22.20 -21.62
CA LYS A 149 1.47 21.81 -22.99
C LYS A 149 2.48 22.49 -23.90
N ARG A 150 3.27 21.72 -24.66
CA ARG A 150 3.99 22.29 -25.80
C ARG A 150 2.90 22.82 -26.73
N GLU A 151 2.79 24.13 -26.85
CA GLU A 151 2.04 24.74 -27.94
C GLU A 151 2.59 24.16 -29.24
N PRO A 152 1.74 23.76 -30.19
CA PRO A 152 2.22 23.35 -31.50
C PRO A 152 2.98 24.54 -32.09
N GLU A 153 4.26 24.34 -32.40
CA GLU A 153 5.02 25.28 -33.22
C GLU A 153 4.24 25.47 -34.52
N SER A 154 3.78 26.69 -34.73
CA SER A 154 3.06 27.07 -35.95
C SER A 154 4.06 27.04 -37.12
N PRO A 155 3.68 26.50 -38.29
CA PRO A 155 4.55 26.49 -39.48
C PRO A 155 4.97 27.88 -39.94
#